data_AF-A0A6J8A1G0-F1
#
_entry.id   AF-A0A6J8A1G0-F1
#
_cell.length_a   1.000
_cell.length_b   1.000
_cell.length_c   1.000
_cell.angle_alpha   90.00
_cell.angle_beta   90.00
_cell.angle_gamma   90.00
#
_symmetry.space_group_name_H-M   'P 1'
#
loop_
_entity.id
_entity.type
_entity.pdbx_description
1 polymer ?
#
loop_
_entity_poly.entity_id
_entity_poly.type
_entity_poly.pdbx_seq_one_letter_code
_entity_poly.pdbx_strand_id
1 'polypeptide(L)'
;MSENKLRIYLRKPLPPVLAKYLKGYLSSYIEKQIKCRFKSGQTSSQGYNWLLSNIDRLTGHLDNIHLYNWLGTCDLTDYNGTYINLSDDKDRPKIPIDALQNFITLIKTYPACKITIFEIPPYSIIDFNKSRGHSDPSSFKQQEEELLAKIHDINSQIRQINESKNTFSPNFALDISHNHNAKTSKSKKVTLRDSYLFNLYLDGIHPNTELGRVWL
;
A
#
# COMPACT_ATOMS: atom_id res chain seq x y z
N MET A 1 -37.01 8.92 -10.44
CA MET A 1 -36.16 7.75 -10.15
C MET A 1 -35.06 7.72 -11.21
N SER A 2 -33.87 8.23 -10.89
CA SER A 2 -32.74 8.23 -11.83
C SER A 2 -31.84 7.04 -11.52
N GLU A 3 -31.76 6.10 -12.46
CA GLU A 3 -30.83 4.97 -12.41
C GLU A 3 -29.39 5.47 -12.39
N ASN A 4 -28.70 5.25 -11.26
CA ASN A 4 -27.26 5.44 -11.16
C ASN A 4 -26.55 4.43 -12.06
N LYS A 5 -26.16 4.87 -13.25
CA LYS A 5 -25.30 4.10 -14.16
C LYS A 5 -23.90 3.96 -13.55
N LEU A 6 -23.60 2.75 -13.10
CA LEU A 6 -22.27 2.32 -12.68
C LEU A 6 -21.28 2.47 -13.84
N ARG A 7 -20.18 3.21 -13.62
CA ARG A 7 -19.04 3.29 -14.57
C ARG A 7 -17.88 2.49 -14.01
N ILE A 8 -17.58 1.36 -14.63
CA ILE A 8 -16.38 0.55 -14.33
C ILE A 8 -15.28 0.97 -15.30
N TYR A 9 -14.16 1.48 -14.79
CA TYR A 9 -12.96 1.75 -15.59
C TYR A 9 -12.02 0.56 -15.50
N LEU A 10 -11.87 -0.20 -16.60
CA LEU A 10 -10.76 -1.16 -16.77
C LEU A 10 -9.75 -0.52 -17.73
N ARG A 11 -8.61 -0.05 -17.21
CA ARG A 11 -7.58 0.62 -18.02
C ARG A 11 -6.22 -0.10 -17.98
N LYS A 12 -6.22 -1.29 -18.58
CA LYS A 12 -5.17 -1.86 -19.45
C LYS A 12 -5.73 -3.18 -20.01
N PRO A 13 -5.46 -3.55 -21.28
CA PRO A 13 -5.84 -4.87 -21.77
C PRO A 13 -5.05 -5.91 -20.96
N LEU A 14 -5.72 -6.55 -20.00
CA LEU A 14 -5.19 -7.74 -19.36
C LEU A 14 -5.01 -8.83 -20.42
N PRO A 15 -4.03 -9.75 -20.25
CA PRO A 15 -3.95 -10.95 -21.05
C PRO A 15 -5.34 -11.63 -21.11
N PRO A 16 -5.80 -12.13 -22.28
CA PRO A 16 -7.16 -12.64 -22.47
C PRO A 16 -7.60 -13.67 -21.43
N VAL A 17 -6.63 -14.42 -20.89
CA VAL A 17 -6.83 -15.41 -19.83
C VAL A 17 -7.25 -14.74 -18.52
N LEU A 18 -6.53 -13.72 -18.05
CA LEU A 18 -6.88 -12.97 -16.83
C LEU A 18 -8.20 -12.19 -16.97
N ALA A 19 -8.48 -11.64 -18.15
CA ALA A 19 -9.73 -10.92 -18.42
C ALA A 19 -10.96 -11.84 -18.30
N LYS A 20 -10.85 -13.12 -18.67
CA LYS A 20 -11.94 -14.11 -18.53
C LYS A 20 -12.23 -14.46 -17.07
N TYR A 21 -11.18 -14.60 -16.24
CA TYR A 21 -11.35 -14.84 -14.81
C TYR A 21 -11.88 -13.62 -14.07
N LEU A 22 -11.37 -12.41 -14.37
CA LEU A 22 -11.89 -11.18 -13.77
C LEU A 22 -13.31 -10.85 -14.21
N LYS A 23 -13.72 -11.12 -15.44
CA LYS A 23 -15.11 -10.89 -15.86
C LYS A 23 -16.09 -11.78 -15.10
N GLY A 24 -15.71 -13.03 -14.81
CA GLY A 24 -16.47 -13.94 -13.94
C GLY A 24 -16.44 -13.56 -12.45
N TYR A 25 -15.32 -13.02 -11.97
CA TYR A 25 -15.13 -12.55 -10.59
C TYR A 25 -15.86 -11.23 -10.33
N LEU A 26 -15.81 -10.28 -11.26
CA LEU A 26 -16.51 -8.99 -11.18
C LEU A 26 -18.02 -9.14 -11.41
N SER A 27 -18.46 -10.15 -12.17
CA SER A 27 -19.90 -10.44 -12.32
C SER A 27 -20.53 -11.10 -11.09
N SER A 28 -19.72 -11.62 -10.16
CA SER A 28 -20.21 -12.33 -8.95
C SER A 28 -20.27 -11.46 -7.69
N TYR A 29 -19.65 -10.28 -7.70
CA TYR A 29 -19.70 -9.33 -6.59
C TYR A 29 -20.23 -7.98 -7.07
N ILE A 30 -21.53 -7.72 -6.83
CA ILE A 30 -22.03 -6.35 -6.87
C ILE A 30 -21.56 -5.70 -5.57
N GLU A 31 -20.57 -4.82 -5.64
CA GLU A 31 -20.19 -3.97 -4.50
C GLU A 31 -21.38 -3.07 -4.15
N LYS A 32 -22.13 -3.46 -3.13
CA LYS A 32 -23.34 -2.75 -2.71
C LYS A 32 -23.01 -1.46 -1.94
N GLN A 33 -21.87 -1.41 -1.25
CA GLN A 33 -21.47 -0.27 -0.42
C GLN A 33 -19.96 -0.25 -0.18
N ILE A 34 -19.29 0.84 -0.56
CA ILE A 34 -17.88 1.10 -0.22
C ILE A 34 -17.85 2.06 0.99
N LYS A 35 -17.20 1.66 2.07
CA LYS A 35 -16.93 2.52 3.23
C LYS A 35 -15.42 2.74 3.33
N CYS A 36 -14.97 3.95 3.00
CA CYS A 36 -13.56 4.32 3.16
C CYS A 36 -13.33 4.88 4.57
N ARG A 37 -12.33 4.35 5.27
CA ARG A 37 -11.84 4.94 6.52
C ARG A 37 -10.34 5.13 6.45
N PHE A 38 -9.91 6.37 6.68
CA PHE A 38 -8.50 6.73 6.77
C PHE A 38 -8.29 7.70 7.93
N LYS A 39 -7.08 7.69 8.48
CA LYS A 39 -6.56 8.67 9.43
C LYS A 39 -5.09 8.92 9.10
N SER A 40 -4.73 10.17 8.84
CA SER A 40 -3.34 10.54 8.53
C SER A 40 -2.41 10.18 9.68
N GLY A 41 -1.21 9.67 9.36
CA GLY A 41 -0.20 9.29 10.34
C GLY A 41 -0.51 8.02 11.14
N GLN A 42 -1.54 7.25 10.74
CA GLN A 42 -1.94 6.06 11.49
C GLN A 42 -1.00 4.89 11.24
N THR A 43 -0.49 4.30 12.32
CA THR A 43 0.31 3.07 12.28
C THR A 43 -0.57 1.82 12.22
N SER A 44 0.01 0.68 11.85
CA SER A 44 -0.69 -0.60 11.76
C SER A 44 -1.30 -1.01 13.10
N SER A 45 -0.58 -0.83 14.21
CA SER A 45 -1.09 -1.11 15.58
C SER A 45 -2.26 -0.21 15.96
N GLN A 46 -2.22 1.08 15.60
CA GLN A 46 -3.33 1.99 15.83
C GLN A 46 -4.56 1.63 14.99
N GLY A 47 -4.34 1.19 13.74
CA GLY A 47 -5.39 0.67 12.87
C GLY A 47 -6.05 -0.58 13.46
N TYR A 48 -5.25 -1.51 13.98
CA TYR A 48 -5.71 -2.75 14.59
C TYR A 48 -6.59 -2.47 15.81
N ASN A 49 -6.12 -1.64 16.74
CA ASN A 49 -6.88 -1.29 17.94
C ASN A 49 -8.20 -0.60 17.58
N TRP A 50 -8.21 0.29 16.59
CA TRP A 50 -9.44 0.91 16.12
C TRP A 50 -10.42 -0.11 15.56
N LEU A 51 -9.95 -1.04 14.71
CA LEU A 51 -10.81 -2.08 14.14
C LEU A 51 -11.38 -2.98 15.23
N LEU A 52 -10.54 -3.41 16.17
CA LEU A 52 -10.96 -4.22 17.32
C LEU A 52 -12.12 -3.59 18.09
N SER A 53 -12.08 -2.27 18.31
CA SER A 53 -13.15 -1.55 19.01
C SER A 53 -14.41 -1.26 18.16
N ASN A 54 -14.38 -1.50 16.85
CA ASN A 54 -15.46 -1.08 15.93
C ASN A 54 -16.03 -2.20 15.07
N ILE A 55 -15.36 -3.34 14.96
CA ILE A 55 -15.68 -4.38 13.97
C ILE A 55 -17.11 -4.91 14.14
N ASP A 56 -17.59 -5.14 15.36
CA ASP A 56 -18.97 -5.62 15.60
C ASP A 56 -20.03 -4.66 15.03
N ARG A 57 -19.81 -3.35 15.20
CA ARG A 57 -20.69 -2.31 14.66
C ARG A 57 -20.62 -2.22 13.14
N LEU A 58 -19.47 -2.55 12.56
CA LEU A 58 -19.27 -2.52 11.11
C LEU A 58 -19.87 -3.75 10.41
N THR A 59 -19.89 -4.90 11.10
CA THR A 59 -20.29 -6.19 10.54
C THR A 59 -21.73 -6.58 10.83
N GLY A 60 -22.35 -6.06 11.90
CA GLY A 60 -23.61 -6.57 12.47
C GLY A 60 -24.86 -6.70 11.58
N HIS A 61 -24.85 -6.19 10.34
CA HIS A 61 -25.98 -6.30 9.41
C HIS A 61 -25.59 -6.66 7.97
N LEU A 62 -24.31 -7.00 7.71
CA LEU A 62 -23.81 -7.21 6.36
C LEU A 62 -23.25 -8.62 6.20
N ASP A 63 -23.72 -9.32 5.18
CA ASP A 63 -23.13 -10.57 4.70
C ASP A 63 -22.08 -10.27 3.63
N ASN A 64 -21.01 -11.08 3.57
CA ASN A 64 -19.94 -10.99 2.57
C ASN A 64 -19.20 -9.63 2.54
N ILE A 65 -18.53 -9.32 3.65
CA ILE A 65 -17.71 -8.12 3.82
C ILE A 65 -16.28 -8.41 3.36
N HIS A 66 -15.71 -7.52 2.55
CA HIS A 66 -14.30 -7.57 2.21
C HIS A 66 -13.58 -6.37 2.83
N LEU A 67 -12.62 -6.62 3.71
CA LEU A 67 -11.77 -5.62 4.33
C LEU A 67 -10.49 -5.44 3.51
N TYR A 68 -10.25 -4.23 3.04
CA TYR A 68 -8.97 -3.84 2.45
C TYR A 68 -8.14 -3.10 3.50
N ASN A 69 -7.02 -3.68 3.91
CA ASN A 69 -6.09 -3.08 4.87
C ASN A 69 -4.93 -2.42 4.11
N TRP A 70 -4.84 -1.09 4.15
CA TRP A 70 -3.73 -0.35 3.56
C TRP A 70 -3.02 0.49 4.62
N LEU A 71 -2.19 -0.18 5.41
CA LEU A 71 -1.37 0.38 6.49
C LEU A 71 0.08 -0.08 6.31
N GLY A 72 1.00 0.49 7.08
CA GLY A 72 2.43 0.13 7.05
C GLY A 72 3.36 1.30 6.75
N THR A 73 2.94 2.28 5.96
CA THR A 73 3.80 3.44 5.61
C THR A 73 4.28 4.20 6.85
N CYS A 74 3.36 4.53 7.75
CA CYS A 74 3.65 5.27 8.99
C CYS A 74 4.33 4.42 10.07
N ASP A 75 4.44 3.11 9.87
CA ASP A 75 5.18 2.24 10.79
C ASP A 75 6.69 2.33 10.57
N LEU A 76 7.13 2.65 9.34
CA LEU A 76 8.55 2.59 8.95
C LEU A 76 9.34 3.87 9.20
N THR A 77 8.67 5.00 9.40
CA THR A 77 9.32 6.30 9.56
C THR A 77 8.80 7.04 10.80
N ASP A 78 9.67 7.85 11.39
CA ASP A 78 9.34 8.71 12.53
C ASP A 78 9.46 10.18 12.15
N TYR A 79 8.59 11.01 12.73
CA TYR A 79 8.70 12.45 12.58
C TYR A 79 9.78 13.03 13.49
N ASN A 80 10.66 13.85 12.91
CA ASN A 80 11.54 14.76 13.62
C ASN A 80 11.18 16.19 13.26
N GLY A 81 10.29 16.80 14.06
CA GLY A 81 9.65 18.06 13.71
C GLY A 81 8.78 17.90 12.47
N THR A 82 9.09 18.63 11.39
CA THR A 82 8.38 18.56 10.10
C THR A 82 8.98 17.57 9.12
N TYR A 83 10.11 16.96 9.45
CA TYR A 83 10.83 16.00 8.61
C TYR A 83 10.54 14.57 9.06
N ILE A 84 10.83 13.61 8.19
CA ILE A 84 10.79 12.19 8.55
C ILE A 84 12.18 11.57 8.47
N ASN A 85 12.43 10.61 9.35
CA ASN A 85 13.59 9.74 9.32
C ASN A 85 13.13 8.30 9.21
N LEU A 86 13.97 7.43 8.67
CA LEU A 86 13.79 6.01 8.87
C LEU A 86 13.83 5.73 10.37
N SER A 87 12.89 4.93 10.86
CA SER A 87 12.89 4.62 12.29
C SER A 87 14.09 3.74 12.67
N ASP A 88 14.74 4.11 13.78
CA ASP A 88 15.92 3.44 14.34
C ASP A 88 15.60 2.09 15.04
N ASP A 89 14.32 1.75 15.16
CA ASP A 89 13.90 0.50 15.78
C ASP A 89 14.23 -0.69 14.87
N LYS A 90 15.20 -1.50 15.30
CA LYS A 90 15.67 -2.70 14.59
C LYS A 90 14.58 -3.77 14.47
N ASP A 91 13.60 -3.77 15.35
CA ASP A 91 12.49 -4.72 15.35
C ASP A 91 11.26 -4.22 14.59
N ARG A 92 11.25 -2.94 14.15
CA ARG A 92 10.10 -2.37 13.44
C ARG A 92 9.66 -3.07 12.16
N PRO A 93 10.47 -3.75 11.33
CA PRO A 93 9.91 -4.50 10.20
C PRO A 93 9.00 -5.66 10.66
N LYS A 94 9.22 -6.20 11.87
CA LYS A 94 8.36 -7.22 12.47
C LYS A 94 7.02 -6.63 12.90
N ILE A 95 6.97 -5.36 13.29
CA ILE A 95 5.77 -4.70 13.82
C ILE A 95 4.62 -4.63 12.79
N PRO A 96 4.83 -4.19 11.52
CA PRO A 96 3.82 -4.31 10.48
C PRO A 96 3.38 -5.75 10.30
N ILE A 97 4.29 -6.72 10.22
CA ILE A 97 3.94 -8.12 9.96
C ILE A 97 3.13 -8.72 11.10
N ASP A 98 3.54 -8.52 12.35
CA ASP A 98 2.82 -8.99 13.53
C ASP A 98 1.44 -8.30 13.64
N ALA A 99 1.36 -7.00 13.37
CA ALA A 99 0.09 -6.28 13.30
C ALA A 99 -0.81 -6.84 12.20
N LEU A 100 -0.27 -7.13 11.01
CA LEU A 100 -1.00 -7.76 9.90
C LEU A 100 -1.50 -9.17 10.28
N GLN A 101 -0.70 -9.96 11.01
CA GLN A 101 -1.13 -11.24 11.56
C GLN A 101 -2.26 -11.07 12.57
N ASN A 102 -2.21 -10.04 13.42
CA ASN A 102 -3.29 -9.73 14.36
C ASN A 102 -4.59 -9.37 13.63
N PHE A 103 -4.52 -8.58 12.55
CA PHE A 103 -5.68 -8.32 11.69
C PHE A 103 -6.27 -9.63 11.13
N ILE A 104 -5.43 -10.54 10.64
CA ILE A 104 -5.90 -11.83 10.10
C ILE A 104 -6.57 -12.66 11.19
N THR A 105 -5.96 -12.76 12.37
CA THR A 105 -6.50 -13.50 13.50
C THR A 105 -7.84 -12.93 13.94
N LEU A 106 -7.97 -11.60 14.02
CA LEU A 106 -9.23 -10.94 14.30
C LEU A 106 -10.29 -11.24 13.24
N ILE A 107 -9.97 -11.08 11.95
CA ILE A 107 -10.95 -11.31 10.87
C ILE A 107 -11.44 -12.76 10.81
N LYS A 108 -10.61 -13.74 11.19
CA LYS A 108 -11.04 -15.15 11.28
C LYS A 108 -12.19 -15.38 12.26
N THR A 109 -12.40 -14.51 13.26
CA THR A 109 -13.53 -14.62 14.19
C THR A 109 -14.84 -14.09 13.60
N TYR A 110 -14.81 -13.52 12.39
CA TYR A 110 -15.97 -12.97 11.69
C TYR A 110 -16.18 -13.70 10.35
N PRO A 111 -16.99 -14.78 10.30
CA PRO A 111 -17.12 -15.65 9.12
C PRO A 111 -17.60 -14.94 7.84
N ALA A 112 -18.36 -13.85 7.99
CA ALA A 112 -18.82 -13.03 6.87
C ALA A 112 -17.72 -12.12 6.29
N CYS A 113 -16.55 -12.03 6.93
CA CYS A 113 -15.46 -11.14 6.56
C CYS A 113 -14.32 -11.87 5.85
N LYS A 114 -13.82 -11.25 4.78
CA LYS A 114 -12.53 -11.56 4.16
C LYS A 114 -11.60 -10.37 4.32
N ILE A 115 -10.30 -10.61 4.24
CA ILE A 115 -9.29 -9.54 4.30
C ILE A 115 -8.31 -9.68 3.14
N THR A 116 -7.99 -8.55 2.53
CA THR A 116 -6.83 -8.38 1.64
C THR A 116 -5.96 -7.27 2.22
N ILE A 117 -4.67 -7.53 2.30
CA ILE A 117 -3.69 -6.55 2.78
C ILE A 117 -3.04 -5.93 1.55
N PHE A 118 -3.04 -4.62 1.45
CA PHE A 118 -2.38 -3.90 0.38
C PHE A 118 -0.90 -3.70 0.67
N GLU A 119 -0.10 -3.81 -0.38
CA GLU A 119 1.33 -3.50 -0.35
C GLU A 119 1.58 -2.05 0.10
N ILE A 120 2.74 -1.81 0.70
CA ILE A 120 3.23 -0.46 0.99
C ILE A 120 3.82 0.11 -0.31
N PRO A 121 3.33 1.25 -0.83
CA PRO A 121 3.96 1.87 -1.99
C PRO A 121 5.39 2.31 -1.66
N PRO A 122 6.37 2.12 -2.56
CA PRO A 122 7.69 2.70 -2.35
C PRO A 122 7.60 4.22 -2.30
N TYR A 123 8.15 4.84 -1.26
CA TYR A 123 8.11 6.28 -1.03
C TYR A 123 9.50 6.83 -0.69
N SER A 124 9.65 8.15 -0.75
CA SER A 124 10.94 8.84 -0.63
C SER A 124 11.02 9.76 0.58
N ILE A 125 11.94 9.45 1.49
CA ILE A 125 12.33 10.34 2.61
C ILE A 125 12.99 11.61 2.05
N ILE A 126 13.83 11.47 1.03
CA ILE A 126 14.55 12.60 0.42
C ILE A 126 13.56 13.61 -0.16
N ASP A 127 12.62 13.16 -0.99
CA ASP A 127 11.67 14.05 -1.65
C ASP A 127 10.66 14.65 -0.67
N PHE A 128 10.27 13.89 0.36
CA PHE A 128 9.46 14.43 1.45
C PHE A 128 10.19 15.52 2.20
N ASN A 129 11.39 15.26 2.71
CA ASN A 129 12.15 16.26 3.47
C ASN A 129 12.50 17.48 2.60
N LYS A 130 12.77 17.28 1.30
CA LYS A 130 12.92 18.37 0.33
C LYS A 130 11.65 19.21 0.20
N SER A 131 10.48 18.58 0.07
CA SER A 131 9.18 19.28 -0.01
C SER A 131 8.85 20.08 1.27
N ARG A 132 9.41 19.65 2.41
CA ARG A 132 9.30 20.32 3.71
C ARG A 132 10.37 21.39 3.95
N GLY A 133 11.25 21.64 2.97
CA GLY A 133 12.26 22.70 3.04
C GLY A 133 13.55 22.32 3.76
N HIS A 134 13.86 21.02 3.90
CA HIS A 134 15.14 20.61 4.49
C HIS A 134 16.32 21.12 3.65
N SER A 135 17.33 21.69 4.31
CA SER A 135 18.47 22.34 3.65
C SER A 135 19.40 21.36 2.94
N ASP A 136 19.56 20.15 3.49
CA ASP A 136 20.31 19.05 2.87
C ASP A 136 19.51 17.74 2.85
N PRO A 137 18.58 17.55 1.89
CA PRO A 137 17.84 16.30 1.74
C PRO A 137 18.74 15.12 1.32
N SER A 138 19.95 15.38 0.83
CA SER A 138 20.85 14.33 0.33
C SER A 138 21.47 13.50 1.45
N SER A 139 21.48 14.04 2.67
CA SER A 139 21.88 13.34 3.90
C SER A 139 21.03 12.09 4.20
N PHE A 140 19.82 11.99 3.66
CA PHE A 140 18.90 10.85 3.88
C PHE A 140 19.09 9.69 2.89
N LYS A 141 20.05 9.74 1.97
CA LYS A 141 20.25 8.70 0.94
C LYS A 141 20.39 7.29 1.49
N GLN A 142 21.17 7.13 2.56
CA GLN A 142 21.36 5.81 3.17
C GLN A 142 20.04 5.30 3.79
N GLN A 143 19.35 6.15 4.55
CA GLN A 143 18.06 5.82 5.16
C GLN A 143 17.01 5.45 4.11
N GLU A 144 17.02 6.11 2.96
CA GLU A 144 16.08 5.81 1.88
C GLU A 144 16.36 4.45 1.22
N GLU A 145 17.61 4.10 0.94
CA GLU A 145 17.93 2.78 0.40
C GLU A 145 17.54 1.66 1.40
N GLU A 146 17.76 1.89 2.70
CA GLU A 146 17.31 0.98 3.76
C GLU A 146 15.78 0.91 3.84
N LEU A 147 15.07 2.03 3.69
CA LEU A 147 13.60 2.07 3.64
C LEU A 147 13.07 1.23 2.48
N LEU A 148 13.61 1.44 1.27
CA LEU A 148 13.13 0.75 0.06
C LEU A 148 13.37 -0.76 0.14
N ALA A 149 14.48 -1.19 0.73
CA ALA A 149 14.73 -2.59 1.03
C ALA A 149 13.70 -3.15 2.04
N LYS A 150 13.44 -2.43 3.14
CA LYS A 150 12.41 -2.83 4.13
C LYS A 150 11.01 -2.94 3.48
N ILE A 151 10.63 -1.99 2.63
CA ILE A 151 9.34 -2.03 1.90
C ILE A 151 9.29 -3.27 0.99
N HIS A 152 10.36 -3.57 0.26
CA HIS A 152 10.43 -4.75 -0.60
C HIS A 152 10.21 -6.04 0.18
N ASP A 153 10.89 -6.19 1.32
CA ASP A 153 10.80 -7.37 2.19
C ASP A 153 9.41 -7.53 2.79
N ILE A 154 8.80 -6.44 3.27
CA ILE A 154 7.43 -6.44 3.81
C ILE A 154 6.42 -6.79 2.72
N ASN A 155 6.54 -6.19 1.54
CA ASN A 155 5.62 -6.47 0.43
C ASN A 155 5.73 -7.93 -0.05
N SER A 156 6.92 -8.52 0.01
CA SER A 156 7.11 -9.95 -0.28
C SER A 156 6.29 -10.83 0.68
N GLN A 157 6.29 -10.49 1.97
CA GLN A 157 5.47 -11.19 2.96
C GLN A 157 3.97 -10.91 2.78
N ILE A 158 3.56 -9.68 2.47
CA ILE A 158 2.16 -9.34 2.15
C ILE A 158 1.65 -10.18 0.98
N ARG A 159 2.45 -10.35 -0.08
CA ARG A 159 2.09 -11.21 -1.22
C ARG A 159 1.85 -12.66 -0.78
N GLN A 160 2.79 -13.25 -0.04
CA GLN A 160 2.62 -14.61 0.50
C GLN A 160 1.35 -14.75 1.36
N ILE A 161 1.09 -13.75 2.21
CA ILE A 161 -0.09 -13.71 3.07
C ILE A 161 -1.39 -13.63 2.26
N ASN A 162 -1.42 -12.87 1.17
CA ASN A 162 -2.60 -12.76 0.30
C ASN A 162 -2.80 -13.99 -0.59
N GLU A 163 -1.71 -14.54 -1.14
CA GLU A 163 -1.70 -15.77 -1.95
C GLU A 163 -2.27 -16.95 -1.15
N SER A 164 -1.84 -17.13 0.11
CA SER A 164 -2.41 -18.17 0.99
C SER A 164 -3.91 -18.04 1.25
N LYS A 165 -4.51 -16.88 0.95
CA LYS A 165 -5.94 -16.59 1.07
C LYS A 165 -6.66 -16.56 -0.27
N ASN A 166 -5.97 -16.88 -1.37
CA ASN A 166 -6.48 -16.72 -2.74
C ASN A 166 -6.98 -15.28 -3.02
N THR A 167 -6.25 -14.30 -2.49
CA THR A 167 -6.51 -12.86 -2.73
C THR A 167 -5.31 -12.21 -3.38
N PHE A 168 -5.52 -11.09 -4.05
CA PHE A 168 -4.47 -10.34 -4.74
C PHE A 168 -4.40 -8.91 -4.19
N SER A 169 -3.18 -8.42 -3.96
CA SER A 169 -2.91 -7.00 -3.69
C SER A 169 -2.38 -6.32 -4.94
N PRO A 170 -2.77 -5.08 -5.22
CA PRO A 170 -2.04 -4.24 -6.17
C PRO A 170 -0.54 -4.22 -5.85
N ASN A 171 0.29 -4.25 -6.89
CA ASN A 171 1.74 -4.13 -6.79
C ASN A 171 2.14 -2.70 -7.12
N PHE A 172 2.08 -1.83 -6.12
CA PHE A 172 2.34 -0.40 -6.28
C PHE A 172 3.77 -0.11 -6.75
N ALA A 173 4.73 -0.97 -6.41
CA ALA A 173 6.11 -0.82 -6.86
C ALA A 173 6.23 -0.96 -8.38
N LEU A 174 5.44 -1.85 -9.01
CA LEU A 174 5.41 -1.98 -10.48
C LEU A 174 4.74 -0.80 -11.17
N ASP A 175 3.78 -0.14 -10.52
CA ASP A 175 3.08 1.01 -11.12
C ASP A 175 3.99 2.24 -11.26
N ILE A 176 4.98 2.37 -10.38
CA ILE A 176 5.92 3.49 -10.36
C ILE A 176 7.34 3.09 -10.78
N SER A 177 7.58 1.82 -11.13
CA SER A 177 8.89 1.41 -11.60
C SER A 177 9.15 1.94 -13.01
N HIS A 178 10.39 2.35 -13.27
CA HIS A 178 10.82 2.61 -14.63
C HIS A 178 11.46 1.34 -15.19
N ASN A 179 10.98 0.86 -16.33
CA ASN A 179 11.68 -0.17 -17.11
C ASN A 179 12.96 0.44 -17.70
N HIS A 180 13.99 0.61 -16.88
CA HIS A 180 15.29 1.07 -17.33
C HIS A 180 15.98 -0.08 -18.08
N ASN A 181 15.64 -0.23 -19.36
CA ASN A 181 16.58 -0.67 -20.40
C ASN A 181 17.70 0.38 -20.60
N ALA A 182 18.08 1.13 -19.56
CA ALA A 182 19.22 2.01 -19.60
C ALA A 182 20.46 1.13 -19.71
N LYS A 183 21.01 1.07 -20.92
CA LYS A 183 22.37 0.65 -21.20
C LYS A 183 23.29 1.31 -20.18
N THR A 184 23.64 0.58 -19.13
CA THR A 184 24.52 1.08 -18.08
C THR A 184 25.91 1.21 -18.70
N SER A 185 26.38 2.45 -18.86
CA SER A 185 27.81 2.71 -18.89
C SER A 185 28.42 2.07 -17.65
N LYS A 186 29.45 1.23 -17.83
CA LYS A 186 30.04 0.26 -16.89
C LYS A 186 30.47 0.77 -15.49
N SER A 187 30.10 1.98 -15.05
CA SER A 187 30.68 2.64 -13.86
C SER A 187 29.71 3.17 -12.80
N LYS A 188 28.38 3.15 -13.00
CA LYS A 188 27.43 3.62 -11.96
C LYS A 188 26.67 2.47 -11.31
N LYS A 189 26.83 2.33 -9.99
CA LYS A 189 25.99 1.46 -9.14
C LYS A 189 24.56 2.03 -9.17
N VAL A 190 23.65 1.31 -9.81
CA VAL A 190 22.21 1.64 -9.82
C VAL A 190 21.67 1.42 -8.41
N THR A 191 21.01 2.42 -7.83
CA THR A 191 20.38 2.29 -6.50
C THR A 191 18.90 1.92 -6.62
N LEU A 192 18.27 1.47 -5.53
CA LEU A 192 16.82 1.15 -5.56
C LEU A 192 16.01 2.41 -5.86
N ARG A 193 16.43 3.57 -5.35
CA ARG A 193 15.80 4.86 -5.66
C ARG A 193 15.70 5.11 -7.17
N ASP A 194 16.77 4.84 -7.91
CA ASP A 194 16.84 5.07 -9.37
C ASP A 194 15.84 4.21 -10.17
N SER A 195 15.25 3.19 -9.53
CA SER A 195 14.28 2.29 -10.15
C SER A 195 12.84 2.83 -10.12
N TYR A 196 12.58 3.93 -9.38
CA TYR A 196 11.23 4.45 -9.14
C TYR A 196 11.03 5.90 -9.61
N LEU A 197 9.85 6.17 -10.15
CA LEU A 197 9.40 7.49 -10.60
C LEU A 197 8.77 8.30 -9.45
N PHE A 198 9.59 8.77 -8.51
CA PHE A 198 9.08 9.56 -7.36
C PHE A 198 8.42 10.90 -7.73
N ASN A 199 8.62 11.39 -8.95
CA ASN A 199 7.90 12.55 -9.48
C ASN A 199 6.39 12.33 -9.68
N LEU A 200 5.91 11.08 -9.57
CA LEU A 200 4.48 10.75 -9.54
C LEU A 200 3.85 11.00 -8.16
N TYR A 201 4.65 11.38 -7.16
CA TYR A 201 4.19 11.80 -5.84
C TYR A 201 4.16 13.32 -5.70
N LEU A 202 3.29 13.83 -4.84
CA LEU A 202 3.20 15.26 -4.49
C LEU A 202 4.39 15.71 -3.64
N ASP A 203 4.76 14.89 -2.67
CA ASP A 203 5.75 15.19 -1.64
C ASP A 203 6.65 13.98 -1.36
N GLY A 204 6.81 13.08 -2.34
CA GLY A 204 7.56 11.84 -2.15
C GLY A 204 6.83 10.72 -1.39
N ILE A 205 5.68 10.97 -0.76
CA ILE A 205 4.88 9.96 -0.03
C ILE A 205 3.46 9.85 -0.58
N HIS A 206 2.80 10.99 -0.80
CA HIS A 206 1.40 11.02 -1.21
C HIS A 206 1.29 11.03 -2.74
N PRO A 207 0.51 10.12 -3.35
CA PRO A 207 0.39 10.04 -4.80
C PRO A 207 -0.20 11.34 -5.35
N ASN A 208 0.27 11.79 -6.51
CA ASN A 208 -0.37 12.89 -7.22
C ASN A 208 -1.74 12.44 -7.77
N THR A 209 -2.51 13.37 -8.35
CA THR A 209 -3.85 13.06 -8.86
C THR A 209 -3.85 11.97 -9.95
N GLU A 210 -2.79 11.86 -10.75
CA GLU A 210 -2.69 10.86 -11.80
C GLU A 210 -2.43 9.47 -11.22
N LEU A 211 -1.42 9.36 -10.34
CA LEU A 211 -1.10 8.11 -9.64
C LEU A 211 -2.26 7.66 -8.74
N GLY A 212 -2.91 8.60 -8.05
CA GLY A 212 -4.08 8.32 -7.22
C GLY A 212 -5.25 7.71 -8.00
N ARG A 213 -5.47 8.11 -9.26
CA ARG A 213 -6.50 7.53 -10.15
C ARG A 213 -6.13 6.14 -10.69
N VAL A 214 -4.87 5.75 -10.61
CA VAL A 214 -4.43 4.40 -10.99
C VAL A 214 -4.65 3.44 -9.83
N TRP A 215 -4.48 3.92 -8.60
CA TRP A 215 -4.59 3.11 -7.38
C TRP A 215 -6.01 3.02 -6.78
N LEU A 216 -6.90 3.96 -7.11
CA LEU A 216 -8.27 4.11 -6.57
C LEU A 216 -9.29 4.35 -7.69
#